data_AF-A0A2V6ALX6-F1
#
_entry.id   AF-A0A2V6ALX6-F1
#
_cell.length_a   1.000
_cell.length_b   1.000
_cell.length_c   1.000
_cell.angle_alpha   90.00
_cell.angle_beta   90.00
_cell.angle_gamma   90.00
#
_symmetry.space_group_name_H-M   'P 1'
#
loop_
_entity.id
_entity.type
_entity.pdbx_description
1 polymer ?
#
loop_
_entity_poly.entity_id
_entity_poly.type
_entity_poly.pdbx_seq_one_letter_code
_entity_poly.pdbx_strand_id
1 'polypeptide(L)'
;MAERRVVITGMGVVTPVGNDLETFWSNLRNGVSGIRTIDAFDTSGYDCKIGGQVRDFDPKPFFNNPKDVRRTDRFTHLAMAAAKKAMADSGIDISNLKQRDRFGVIVSTGIGGLKTLQDQLKILLTKGPGRNSPFTIPMLISNMAGGVISMEFGLRGPNLCIVTACATSNNAIGESWRIIKSGDADIFLAGGAEASIVEIGVAGFSAMKALSTRNDEPERASRPFDRDRDGFVMSEGSGVVVVEELEHARERGAKIYCEITGYGVSADAYHMTAPPPDGEGAARAMKLAL
;
A
#
# COMPACT_ATOMS: atom_id res chain seq x y z
N MET A 1 -33.73 4.28 -1.76
CA MET A 1 -32.68 5.26 -2.13
C MET A 1 -32.12 4.84 -3.48
N ALA A 2 -31.83 5.78 -4.37
CA ALA A 2 -31.20 5.45 -5.65
C ALA A 2 -29.84 4.78 -5.41
N GLU A 3 -29.48 3.81 -6.25
CA GLU A 3 -28.22 3.09 -6.12
C GLU A 3 -27.05 4.03 -6.45
N ARG A 4 -26.24 4.36 -5.43
CA ARG A 4 -25.01 5.16 -5.62
C ARG A 4 -24.03 4.34 -6.47
N ARG A 5 -23.44 4.95 -7.50
CA ARG A 5 -22.41 4.31 -8.34
C ARG A 5 -21.05 4.86 -7.95
N VAL A 6 -20.00 4.07 -8.12
CA VAL A 6 -18.68 4.39 -7.56
C VAL A 6 -17.62 4.22 -8.63
N VAL A 7 -16.81 5.25 -8.82
CA VAL A 7 -15.81 5.35 -9.88
C VAL A 7 -14.41 5.62 -9.34
N ILE A 8 -13.41 5.35 -10.15
CA ILE A 8 -12.03 5.80 -9.92
C ILE A 8 -11.78 7.08 -10.71
N THR A 9 -11.41 8.15 -10.02
CA THR A 9 -11.17 9.46 -10.63
C THR A 9 -9.72 9.90 -10.59
N GLY A 10 -8.87 9.24 -9.79
CA GLY A 10 -7.44 9.54 -9.71
C GLY A 10 -6.64 8.33 -9.26
N MET A 11 -5.37 8.27 -9.66
CA MET A 11 -4.44 7.20 -9.27
C MET A 11 -3.06 7.76 -8.94
N GLY A 12 -2.37 7.10 -8.03
CA GLY A 12 -1.00 7.46 -7.65
C GLY A 12 -0.23 6.22 -7.24
N VAL A 13 1.02 6.12 -7.72
CA VAL A 13 1.88 4.97 -7.50
C VAL A 13 3.30 5.40 -7.13
N VAL A 14 3.96 4.59 -6.31
CA VAL A 14 5.40 4.61 -6.06
C VAL A 14 5.87 3.16 -5.96
N THR A 15 6.67 2.70 -6.92
CA THR A 15 6.97 1.27 -7.10
C THR A 15 8.42 1.05 -7.53
N PRO A 16 8.94 -0.20 -7.45
CA PRO A 16 10.29 -0.52 -7.93
C PRO A 16 10.50 -0.32 -9.44
N VAL A 17 9.42 -0.20 -10.22
CA VAL A 17 9.46 0.02 -11.67
C VAL A 17 8.96 1.40 -12.08
N GLY A 18 8.74 2.32 -11.15
CA GLY A 18 8.30 3.66 -11.48
C GLY A 18 7.72 4.40 -10.28
N ASN A 19 8.11 5.66 -10.14
CA ASN A 19 7.63 6.55 -9.09
C ASN A 19 6.45 7.41 -9.57
N ASP A 20 5.92 7.22 -10.77
CA ASP A 20 4.77 7.93 -11.32
C ASP A 20 4.00 7.02 -12.27
N LEU A 21 2.76 7.39 -12.63
CA LEU A 21 1.89 6.56 -13.45
C LEU A 21 2.44 6.29 -14.85
N GLU A 22 3.09 7.28 -15.47
CA GLU A 22 3.59 7.17 -16.84
C GLU A 22 4.76 6.18 -16.89
N THR A 23 5.76 6.39 -16.04
CA THR A 23 6.93 5.51 -15.92
C THR A 23 6.51 4.10 -15.51
N PHE A 24 5.66 3.98 -14.49
CA PHE A 24 5.13 2.70 -14.01
C PHE A 24 4.44 1.92 -15.14
N TRP A 25 3.50 2.56 -15.83
CA TRP A 25 2.73 1.90 -16.88
C TRP A 25 3.57 1.58 -18.12
N SER A 26 4.51 2.46 -18.49
CA SER A 26 5.45 2.21 -19.58
C SER A 26 6.33 1.00 -19.28
N ASN A 27 6.93 0.95 -18.10
CA ASN A 27 7.81 -0.15 -17.68
C ASN A 27 7.08 -1.49 -17.57
N LEU A 28 5.84 -1.49 -17.05
CA LEU A 28 5.01 -2.70 -17.03
C LEU A 28 4.74 -3.23 -18.45
N ARG A 29 4.34 -2.37 -19.39
CA ARG A 29 4.08 -2.77 -20.78
C ARG A 29 5.33 -3.30 -21.51
N ASN A 30 6.49 -2.81 -21.11
CA ASN A 30 7.78 -3.21 -21.69
C ASN A 30 8.45 -4.38 -20.94
N GLY A 31 7.81 -4.96 -19.92
CA GLY A 31 8.35 -6.10 -19.18
C GLY A 31 9.61 -5.78 -18.37
N VAL A 32 9.77 -4.53 -17.93
CA VAL A 32 10.93 -4.10 -17.13
C VAL A 32 10.82 -4.66 -15.73
N SER A 33 11.85 -5.37 -15.27
CA SER A 33 11.92 -5.89 -13.91
C SER A 33 12.42 -4.83 -12.91
N GLY A 34 11.73 -4.72 -11.78
CA GLY A 34 12.15 -3.89 -10.65
C GLY A 34 12.99 -4.65 -9.62
N ILE A 35 13.26 -5.93 -9.84
CA ILE A 35 13.91 -6.82 -8.87
C ILE A 35 15.42 -6.78 -9.06
N ARG A 36 16.15 -6.54 -7.97
CA ARG A 36 17.61 -6.48 -7.94
C ARG A 36 18.13 -7.06 -6.63
N THR A 37 19.45 -7.15 -6.50
CA THR A 37 20.09 -7.36 -5.19
C THR A 37 19.69 -6.25 -4.23
N ILE A 38 19.36 -6.62 -3.00
CA ILE A 38 19.03 -5.68 -1.94
C ILE A 38 20.30 -4.93 -1.52
N ASP A 39 20.24 -3.61 -1.54
CA ASP A 39 21.34 -2.70 -1.15
C ASP A 39 21.01 -1.82 0.07
N ALA A 40 19.82 -1.98 0.67
CA ALA A 40 19.41 -1.24 1.86
C ALA A 40 20.15 -1.66 3.15
N PHE A 41 20.70 -2.87 3.18
CA PHE A 41 21.45 -3.44 4.31
C PHE A 41 22.33 -4.60 3.82
N ASP A 42 23.24 -5.09 4.67
CA ASP A 42 24.09 -6.24 4.34
C ASP A 42 23.29 -7.55 4.32
N THR A 43 23.17 -8.16 3.14
CA THR A 43 22.45 -9.42 2.92
C THR A 43 23.36 -10.66 2.89
N SER A 44 24.65 -10.52 3.22
CA SER A 44 25.64 -11.61 3.13
C SER A 44 25.21 -12.90 3.85
N GLY A 45 24.59 -12.77 5.03
CA GLY A 45 24.09 -13.86 5.87
C GLY A 45 22.65 -14.32 5.60
N TYR A 46 22.00 -13.86 4.53
CA TYR A 46 20.61 -14.19 4.20
C TYR A 46 20.53 -15.16 3.01
N ASP A 47 19.57 -16.09 3.06
CA ASP A 47 19.28 -17.00 1.94
C ASP A 47 18.72 -16.25 0.73
N CYS A 48 17.79 -15.31 0.98
CA CYS A 48 17.29 -14.38 -0.03
C CYS A 48 18.03 -13.04 0.06
N LYS A 49 18.61 -12.62 -1.07
CA LYS A 49 19.41 -11.39 -1.19
C LYS A 49 18.81 -10.40 -2.19
N ILE A 50 17.59 -10.66 -2.66
CA ILE A 50 16.96 -9.95 -3.77
C ILE A 50 15.61 -9.37 -3.35
N GLY A 51 15.22 -8.26 -3.97
CA GLY A 51 13.95 -7.60 -3.70
C GLY A 51 13.67 -6.45 -4.67
N GLY A 52 12.42 -5.99 -4.67
CA GLY A 52 11.99 -4.80 -5.40
C GLY A 52 12.01 -3.57 -4.51
N GLN A 53 13.11 -2.81 -4.53
CA GLN A 53 13.23 -1.56 -3.78
C GLN A 53 12.74 -0.36 -4.60
N VAL A 54 12.04 0.57 -3.96
CA VAL A 54 11.76 1.88 -4.55
C VAL A 54 13.05 2.70 -4.56
N ARG A 55 13.47 3.14 -5.74
CA ARG A 55 14.71 3.90 -5.97
C ARG A 55 14.42 5.37 -6.27
N ASP A 56 15.44 6.21 -6.09
CA ASP A 56 15.42 7.64 -6.43
C ASP A 56 14.20 8.39 -5.88
N PHE A 57 13.90 8.12 -4.60
CA PHE A 57 12.71 8.63 -3.92
C PHE A 57 13.09 9.54 -2.74
N ASP A 58 12.76 10.83 -2.84
CA ASP A 58 12.79 11.77 -1.72
C ASP A 58 11.37 11.98 -1.17
N PRO A 59 11.09 11.65 0.11
CA PRO A 59 9.78 11.85 0.69
C PRO A 59 9.47 13.32 1.04
N LYS A 60 10.48 14.17 1.24
CA LYS A 60 10.29 15.52 1.80
C LYS A 60 9.30 16.40 1.02
N PRO A 61 9.30 16.43 -0.33
CA PRO A 61 8.36 17.26 -1.08
C PRO A 61 6.89 16.86 -0.89
N PHE A 62 6.64 15.66 -0.37
CA PHE A 62 5.28 15.16 -0.14
C PHE A 62 4.74 15.46 1.26
N PHE A 63 5.41 16.29 2.06
CA PHE A 63 4.89 16.76 3.35
C PHE A 63 4.85 18.28 3.39
N ASN A 64 3.77 18.85 3.92
CA ASN A 64 3.59 20.28 4.11
C ASN A 64 4.72 20.86 4.98
N ASN A 65 5.17 20.07 5.96
CA ASN A 65 6.37 20.32 6.73
C ASN A 65 7.39 19.19 6.53
N PRO A 66 8.50 19.43 5.82
CA PRO A 66 9.53 18.42 5.54
C PRO A 66 10.14 17.74 6.77
N LYS A 67 10.02 18.34 7.97
CA LYS A 67 10.53 17.73 9.21
C LYS A 67 9.69 16.53 9.66
N ASP A 68 8.44 16.42 9.23
CA ASP A 68 7.53 15.35 9.66
C ASP A 68 7.88 13.99 9.01
N VAL A 69 8.70 13.99 7.95
CA VAL A 69 9.36 12.78 7.42
C VAL A 69 10.10 12.01 8.52
N ARG A 70 10.75 12.70 9.46
CA ARG A 70 11.51 12.04 10.56
C ARG A 70 10.61 11.47 11.65
N ARG A 71 9.32 11.76 11.61
CA ARG A 71 8.31 11.35 12.58
C ARG A 71 7.35 10.31 11.98
N THR A 72 7.71 9.74 10.85
CA THR A 72 6.93 8.74 10.10
C THR A 72 7.85 7.64 9.59
N ASP A 73 7.32 6.42 9.46
CA ASP A 73 8.07 5.30 8.88
C ASP A 73 8.05 5.35 7.34
N ARG A 74 8.92 4.57 6.70
CA ARG A 74 9.06 4.49 5.24
C ARG A 74 7.76 4.08 4.55
N PHE A 75 6.95 3.20 5.13
CA PHE A 75 5.66 2.85 4.50
C PHE A 75 4.72 4.07 4.40
N THR A 76 4.73 4.94 5.42
CA THR A 76 3.96 6.19 5.43
C THR A 76 4.51 7.19 4.41
N HIS A 77 5.82 7.22 4.18
CA HIS A 77 6.41 8.07 3.14
C HIS A 77 5.90 7.71 1.75
N LEU A 78 5.91 6.41 1.43
CA LEU A 78 5.42 5.87 0.17
C LEU A 78 3.91 6.13 0.02
N ALA A 79 3.14 5.88 1.08
CA ALA A 79 1.70 6.16 1.14
C ALA A 79 1.38 7.63 0.84
N MET A 80 2.08 8.56 1.50
CA MET A 80 1.86 9.99 1.33
C MET A 80 2.16 10.45 -0.10
N ALA A 81 3.26 9.96 -0.67
CA ALA A 81 3.63 10.29 -2.05
C ALA A 81 2.60 9.77 -3.06
N ALA A 82 2.15 8.52 -2.92
CA ALA A 82 1.09 7.97 -3.77
C ALA A 82 -0.24 8.71 -3.59
N ALA A 83 -0.61 9.07 -2.36
CA ALA A 83 -1.82 9.84 -2.07
C ALA A 83 -1.80 11.24 -2.70
N LYS A 84 -0.69 12.00 -2.57
CA LYS A 84 -0.55 13.31 -3.25
C LYS A 84 -0.62 13.17 -4.77
N LYS A 85 -0.06 12.11 -5.35
CA LYS A 85 -0.15 11.85 -6.79
C LYS A 85 -1.58 11.52 -7.22
N ALA A 86 -2.29 10.69 -6.46
CA ALA A 86 -3.68 10.36 -6.71
C ALA A 86 -4.61 11.59 -6.61
N MET A 87 -4.38 12.45 -5.61
CA MET A 87 -5.09 13.72 -5.46
C MET A 87 -4.82 14.68 -6.63
N ALA A 88 -3.57 14.77 -7.09
CA ALA A 88 -3.22 15.60 -8.24
C ALA A 88 -3.87 15.08 -9.53
N ASP A 89 -3.81 13.77 -9.76
CA ASP A 89 -4.41 13.11 -10.94
C ASP A 89 -5.94 13.22 -10.97
N SER A 90 -6.60 13.24 -9.79
CA SER A 90 -8.06 13.39 -9.72
C SER A 90 -8.56 14.79 -10.04
N GLY A 91 -7.69 15.80 -10.05
CA GLY A 91 -8.06 17.20 -10.24
C GLY A 91 -8.84 17.81 -9.07
N ILE A 92 -8.85 17.18 -7.89
CA ILE A 92 -9.51 17.74 -6.71
C ILE A 92 -8.67 18.90 -6.17
N ASP A 93 -9.25 20.10 -6.20
CA ASP A 93 -8.66 21.27 -5.54
C ASP A 93 -8.90 21.22 -4.03
N ILE A 94 -7.86 20.79 -3.30
CA ILE A 94 -7.92 20.69 -1.84
C ILE A 94 -8.18 22.04 -1.15
N SER A 95 -7.76 23.15 -1.76
CA SER A 95 -7.91 24.49 -1.17
C SER A 95 -9.38 24.92 -1.12
N ASN A 96 -10.18 24.46 -2.08
CA ASN A 96 -11.61 24.75 -2.21
C ASN A 96 -12.51 23.57 -1.86
N LEU A 97 -11.96 22.49 -1.30
CA LEU A 97 -12.71 21.29 -0.92
C LEU A 97 -13.69 21.59 0.24
N LYS A 98 -14.98 21.64 -0.08
CA LYS A 98 -16.06 21.92 0.89
C LYS A 98 -16.47 20.68 1.71
N GLN A 99 -16.53 19.50 1.10
CA GLN A 99 -17.05 18.28 1.73
C GLN A 99 -15.99 17.45 2.46
N ARG A 100 -15.16 18.10 3.27
CA ARG A 100 -14.08 17.42 4.02
C ARG A 100 -14.60 16.31 4.93
N ASP A 101 -15.81 16.46 5.45
CA ASP A 101 -16.49 15.49 6.33
C ASP A 101 -17.04 14.26 5.59
N ARG A 102 -17.07 14.31 4.25
CA ARG A 102 -17.50 13.23 3.36
C ARG A 102 -16.33 12.63 2.58
N PHE A 103 -15.11 13.12 2.84
CA PHE A 103 -13.89 12.61 2.23
C PHE A 103 -13.16 11.75 3.26
N GLY A 104 -13.22 10.43 3.06
CA GLY A 104 -12.55 9.46 3.92
C GLY A 104 -11.15 9.04 3.43
N VAL A 105 -10.45 8.29 4.27
CA VAL A 105 -9.13 7.72 3.97
C VAL A 105 -9.10 6.27 4.45
N ILE A 106 -8.78 5.35 3.55
CA ILE A 106 -8.47 3.95 3.86
C ILE A 106 -7.18 3.59 3.12
N VAL A 107 -6.05 4.08 3.61
CA VAL A 107 -4.72 3.73 3.09
C VAL A 107 -4.01 2.92 4.15
N SER A 108 -3.82 1.64 3.85
CA SER A 108 -3.42 0.63 4.83
C SER A 108 -2.09 -0.03 4.48
N THR A 109 -1.64 -0.92 5.33
CA THR A 109 -0.35 -1.63 5.21
C THR A 109 -0.49 -3.02 5.80
N GLY A 110 0.24 -4.00 5.25
CA GLY A 110 0.15 -5.39 5.71
C GLY A 110 0.84 -5.57 7.05
N ILE A 111 2.02 -4.96 7.22
CA ILE A 111 2.88 -5.15 8.38
C ILE A 111 3.07 -3.85 9.18
N GLY A 112 3.07 -2.69 8.51
CA GLY A 112 3.27 -1.39 9.14
C GLY A 112 4.74 -0.99 9.29
N GLY A 113 5.05 -0.25 10.35
CA GLY A 113 6.36 0.38 10.55
C GLY A 113 7.44 -0.59 11.03
N LEU A 114 7.73 -1.62 10.23
CA LEU A 114 8.67 -2.68 10.59
C LEU A 114 10.10 -2.15 10.79
N LYS A 115 10.50 -1.16 9.98
CA LYS A 115 11.81 -0.48 10.16
C LYS A 115 11.87 0.24 11.50
N THR A 116 10.83 0.99 11.84
CA THR A 116 10.72 1.65 13.15
C THR A 116 10.80 0.65 14.28
N LEU A 117 10.06 -0.46 14.22
CA LEU A 117 10.10 -1.49 15.25
C LEU A 117 11.52 -2.00 15.46
N GLN A 118 12.19 -2.38 14.37
CA GLN A 118 13.54 -2.93 14.39
C GLN A 118 14.55 -1.95 15.01
N ASP A 119 14.52 -0.69 14.58
CA ASP A 119 15.45 0.33 15.08
C ASP A 119 15.21 0.66 16.55
N GLN A 120 13.93 0.80 16.95
CA GLN A 120 13.56 1.14 18.32
C GLN A 120 13.79 -0.03 19.28
N LEU A 121 13.62 -1.28 18.82
CA LEU A 121 14.00 -2.45 19.60
C LEU A 121 15.52 -2.51 19.81
N LYS A 122 16.32 -2.24 18.77
CA LYS A 122 17.78 -2.16 18.91
C LYS A 122 18.19 -1.10 19.93
N ILE A 123 17.57 0.08 19.90
CA ILE A 123 17.80 1.13 20.90
C ILE A 123 17.42 0.66 22.31
N LEU A 124 16.24 0.05 22.47
CA LEU A 124 15.78 -0.47 23.76
C LEU A 124 16.78 -1.45 24.36
N LEU A 125 17.24 -2.42 23.57
CA LEU A 125 18.14 -3.48 24.04
C LEU A 125 19.57 -2.99 24.32
N THR A 126 20.06 -2.00 23.56
CA THR A 126 21.45 -1.53 23.68
C THR A 126 21.63 -0.30 24.55
N LYS A 127 20.58 0.51 24.74
CA LYS A 127 20.63 1.81 25.44
C LYS A 127 19.56 1.99 26.51
N GLY A 128 18.62 1.06 26.63
CA GLY A 128 17.53 1.10 27.60
C GLY A 128 16.33 1.96 27.18
N PRO A 129 15.18 1.80 27.86
CA PRO A 129 13.90 2.36 27.46
C PRO A 129 13.86 3.90 27.43
N GLY A 130 14.68 4.57 28.24
CA GLY A 130 14.76 6.04 28.26
C GLY A 130 15.32 6.68 26.99
N ARG A 131 15.83 5.87 26.04
CA ARG A 131 16.38 6.34 24.75
C ARG A 131 15.47 6.07 23.56
N ASN A 132 14.37 5.36 23.74
CA ASN A 132 13.39 5.14 22.68
C ASN A 132 12.74 6.46 22.25
N SER A 133 12.38 6.55 20.97
CA SER A 133 11.71 7.72 20.42
C SER A 133 10.29 7.85 21.01
N PRO A 134 9.85 9.07 21.38
CA PRO A 134 8.44 9.30 21.71
C PRO A 134 7.51 9.06 20.52
N PHE A 135 8.05 9.04 19.29
CA PHE A 135 7.31 8.74 18.06
C PHE A 135 7.28 7.24 17.71
N THR A 136 7.83 6.35 18.55
CA THR A 136 7.88 4.90 18.26
C THR A 136 6.51 4.34 17.87
N ILE A 137 5.49 4.57 18.69
CA ILE A 137 4.14 4.03 18.43
C ILE A 137 3.48 4.73 17.23
N PRO A 138 3.45 6.07 17.12
CA PRO A 138 2.91 6.75 15.93
C PRO A 138 3.64 6.45 14.61
N MET A 139 4.89 5.99 14.64
CA MET A 139 5.61 5.57 13.44
C MET A 139 5.35 4.09 13.11
N LEU A 140 5.02 3.27 14.11
CA LEU A 140 4.87 1.83 13.99
C LEU A 140 3.49 1.39 13.47
N ILE A 141 2.42 1.91 14.05
CA ILE A 141 1.09 1.33 13.91
C ILE A 141 0.50 1.55 12.50
N SER A 142 -0.15 0.52 11.97
CA SER A 142 -0.56 0.41 10.56
C SER A 142 -1.48 1.54 10.08
N ASN A 143 -2.32 2.09 10.96
CA ASN A 143 -3.27 3.14 10.61
C ASN A 143 -2.63 4.52 10.36
N MET A 144 -1.33 4.67 10.57
CA MET A 144 -0.66 5.97 10.48
C MET A 144 -0.47 6.45 9.05
N ALA A 145 -0.48 5.57 8.04
CA ALA A 145 -0.57 6.01 6.65
C ALA A 145 -1.84 6.84 6.42
N GLY A 146 -3.01 6.26 6.72
CA GLY A 146 -4.30 6.95 6.61
C GLY A 146 -4.43 8.16 7.54
N GLY A 147 -3.92 8.06 8.78
CA GLY A 147 -3.91 9.17 9.74
C GLY A 147 -3.11 10.39 9.26
N VAL A 148 -1.88 10.17 8.78
CA VAL A 148 -1.01 11.26 8.29
C VAL A 148 -1.57 11.87 7.01
N ILE A 149 -2.09 11.06 6.09
CA ILE A 149 -2.79 11.54 4.88
C ILE A 149 -3.98 12.43 5.24
N SER A 150 -4.82 11.98 6.17
CA SER A 150 -5.98 12.75 6.64
C SER A 150 -5.55 14.10 7.25
N MET A 151 -4.52 14.14 8.09
CA MET A 151 -4.01 15.39 8.66
C MET A 151 -3.41 16.32 7.61
N GLU A 152 -2.62 15.78 6.68
CA GLU A 152 -1.94 16.54 5.62
C GLU A 152 -2.92 17.27 4.69
N PHE A 153 -4.03 16.61 4.36
CA PHE A 153 -5.06 17.15 3.48
C PHE A 153 -6.22 17.80 4.25
N GLY A 154 -6.34 17.60 5.57
CA GLY A 154 -7.46 18.06 6.39
C GLY A 154 -8.78 17.35 6.07
N LEU A 155 -8.73 16.03 5.86
CA LEU A 155 -9.88 15.17 5.54
C LEU A 155 -10.50 14.63 6.83
N ARG A 156 -11.82 14.76 6.97
CA ARG A 156 -12.56 14.51 8.22
C ARG A 156 -13.65 13.45 8.08
N GLY A 157 -13.78 12.83 6.91
CA GLY A 157 -14.64 11.67 6.72
C GLY A 157 -14.07 10.41 7.38
N PRO A 158 -14.66 9.24 7.11
CA PRO A 158 -14.24 7.98 7.73
C PRO A 158 -12.74 7.70 7.49
N ASN A 159 -12.00 7.47 8.58
CA ASN A 159 -10.57 7.14 8.53
C ASN A 159 -10.35 5.77 9.18
N LEU A 160 -10.08 4.76 8.36
CA LEU A 160 -9.99 3.36 8.77
C LEU A 160 -8.67 2.76 8.29
N CYS A 161 -8.25 1.68 8.95
CA CYS A 161 -7.11 0.87 8.52
C CYS A 161 -7.51 -0.60 8.54
N ILE A 162 -7.38 -1.25 7.40
CA ILE A 162 -7.70 -2.66 7.21
C ILE A 162 -6.40 -3.39 7.00
N VAL A 163 -6.12 -4.39 7.83
CA VAL A 163 -4.86 -5.15 7.77
C VAL A 163 -5.20 -6.61 7.50
N THR A 164 -5.03 -7.01 6.24
CA THR A 164 -5.35 -8.36 5.75
C THR A 164 -4.20 -8.93 4.92
N ALA A 165 -2.96 -8.66 5.37
CA ALA A 165 -1.73 -9.07 4.71
C ALA A 165 -1.71 -8.70 3.22
N CYS A 166 -1.59 -9.67 2.31
CA CYS A 166 -1.51 -9.46 0.86
C CYS A 166 -2.78 -8.84 0.27
N ALA A 167 -3.94 -9.00 0.91
CA ALA A 167 -5.22 -8.48 0.45
C ALA A 167 -5.54 -7.06 0.96
N THR A 168 -4.66 -6.48 1.78
CA THR A 168 -4.86 -5.20 2.48
C THR A 168 -5.38 -4.09 1.56
N SER A 169 -4.69 -3.80 0.47
CA SER A 169 -5.08 -2.71 -0.43
C SER A 169 -6.39 -3.00 -1.18
N ASN A 170 -6.65 -4.27 -1.53
CA ASN A 170 -7.89 -4.66 -2.19
C ASN A 170 -9.08 -4.50 -1.23
N ASN A 171 -8.93 -4.91 0.03
CA ASN A 171 -9.98 -4.69 1.02
C ASN A 171 -10.17 -3.21 1.33
N ALA A 172 -9.09 -2.42 1.36
CA ALA A 172 -9.18 -0.97 1.53
C ALA A 172 -10.04 -0.29 0.45
N ILE A 173 -9.82 -0.65 -0.83
CA ILE A 173 -10.61 -0.14 -1.96
C ILE A 173 -12.05 -0.70 -1.93
N GLY A 174 -12.22 -1.98 -1.58
CA GLY A 174 -13.53 -2.61 -1.52
C GLY A 174 -14.42 -2.07 -0.39
N GLU A 175 -13.87 -1.83 0.80
CA GLU A 175 -14.64 -1.23 1.89
C GLU A 175 -14.93 0.26 1.64
N SER A 176 -14.04 1.02 1.01
CA SER A 176 -14.37 2.41 0.62
C SER A 176 -15.52 2.46 -0.39
N TRP A 177 -15.55 1.50 -1.33
CA TRP A 177 -16.69 1.29 -2.22
C TRP A 177 -17.99 1.02 -1.45
N ARG A 178 -17.99 0.10 -0.47
CA ARG A 178 -19.18 -0.18 0.36
C ARG A 178 -19.67 1.04 1.14
N ILE A 179 -18.76 1.82 1.71
CA ILE A 179 -19.08 3.00 2.51
C ILE A 179 -19.67 4.13 1.63
N ILE A 180 -19.17 4.30 0.40
CA ILE A 180 -19.80 5.23 -0.55
C ILE A 180 -21.19 4.72 -0.96
N LYS A 181 -21.33 3.40 -1.22
CA LYS A 181 -22.62 2.78 -1.56
C LYS A 181 -23.65 2.96 -0.44
N SER A 182 -23.26 2.86 0.83
CA SER A 182 -24.15 3.09 1.98
C SER A 182 -24.48 4.57 2.21
N GLY A 183 -23.73 5.48 1.59
CA GLY A 183 -23.93 6.92 1.69
C GLY A 183 -23.21 7.60 2.85
N ASP A 184 -22.27 6.90 3.46
CA ASP A 184 -21.49 7.37 4.61
C ASP A 184 -20.24 8.18 4.20
N ALA A 185 -19.93 8.25 2.91
CA ALA A 185 -18.99 9.21 2.33
C ALA A 185 -19.25 9.39 0.83
N ASP A 186 -18.64 10.41 0.23
CA ASP A 186 -18.73 10.69 -1.21
C ASP A 186 -17.41 10.40 -1.93
N ILE A 187 -16.29 10.50 -1.21
CA ILE A 187 -14.94 10.36 -1.76
C ILE A 187 -14.04 9.62 -0.76
N PHE A 188 -13.11 8.83 -1.26
CA PHE A 188 -12.04 8.22 -0.50
C PHE A 188 -10.70 8.31 -1.22
N LEU A 189 -9.63 8.49 -0.44
CA LEU A 189 -8.30 7.99 -0.81
C LEU A 189 -8.21 6.56 -0.27
N ALA A 190 -8.11 5.58 -1.16
CA ALA A 190 -8.08 4.16 -0.79
C ALA A 190 -6.90 3.43 -1.44
N GLY A 191 -6.31 2.47 -0.73
CA GLY A 191 -5.20 1.66 -1.24
C GLY A 191 -4.26 1.21 -0.13
N GLY A 192 -2.96 1.19 -0.40
CA GLY A 192 -2.00 0.82 0.62
C GLY A 192 -0.54 1.08 0.28
N ALA A 193 0.31 0.85 1.28
CA ALA A 193 1.75 0.99 1.20
C ALA A 193 2.45 -0.06 2.07
N GLU A 194 3.63 -0.49 1.64
CA GLU A 194 4.44 -1.44 2.38
C GLU A 194 5.93 -1.13 2.19
N ALA A 195 6.71 -1.27 3.26
CA ALA A 195 8.14 -0.98 3.28
C ALA A 195 8.92 -1.99 4.13
N SER A 196 8.61 -3.28 3.90
CA SER A 196 9.11 -4.38 4.73
C SER A 196 10.45 -4.97 4.28
N ILE A 197 11.14 -4.35 3.31
CA ILE A 197 12.52 -4.72 2.93
C ILE A 197 13.50 -4.18 3.98
N VAL A 198 13.54 -4.87 5.11
CA VAL A 198 14.40 -4.60 6.27
C VAL A 198 14.94 -5.92 6.81
N GLU A 199 15.97 -5.89 7.66
CA GLU A 199 16.66 -7.09 8.17
C GLU A 199 15.67 -8.11 8.75
N ILE A 200 14.79 -7.71 9.68
CA ILE A 200 13.82 -8.63 10.30
C ILE A 200 12.74 -9.11 9.31
N GLY A 201 12.38 -8.29 8.32
CA GLY A 201 11.38 -8.65 7.31
C GLY A 201 11.90 -9.75 6.39
N VAL A 202 13.09 -9.57 5.82
CA VAL A 202 13.72 -10.58 4.96
C VAL A 202 14.05 -11.84 5.75
N ALA A 203 14.54 -11.72 6.99
CA ALA A 203 14.81 -12.87 7.86
C ALA A 203 13.54 -13.70 8.13
N GLY A 204 12.44 -13.04 8.53
CA GLY A 204 11.19 -13.72 8.87
C GLY A 204 10.58 -14.48 7.68
N PHE A 205 10.49 -13.82 6.52
CA PHE A 205 9.95 -14.47 5.31
C PHE A 205 10.90 -15.54 4.72
N SER A 206 12.21 -15.40 4.91
CA SER A 206 13.17 -16.45 4.55
C SER A 206 13.02 -17.67 5.47
N ALA A 207 12.84 -17.46 6.77
CA ALA A 207 12.69 -18.56 7.74
C ALA A 207 11.45 -19.43 7.47
N MET A 208 10.37 -18.84 6.95
CA MET A 208 9.18 -19.57 6.49
C MET A 208 9.31 -20.18 5.09
N LYS A 209 10.47 -20.03 4.43
CA LYS A 209 10.75 -20.48 3.05
C LYS A 209 9.76 -19.93 2.01
N ALA A 210 9.31 -18.70 2.20
CA ALA A 210 8.34 -18.07 1.28
C ALA A 210 9.01 -17.25 0.17
N LEU A 211 10.28 -16.85 0.36
CA LEU A 211 11.02 -16.05 -0.61
C LEU A 211 11.77 -16.91 -1.62
N SER A 212 11.81 -16.46 -2.87
CA SER A 212 12.73 -16.98 -3.87
C SER A 212 14.18 -16.74 -3.42
N THR A 213 15.07 -17.70 -3.72
CA THR A 213 16.52 -17.61 -3.42
C THR A 213 17.38 -17.59 -4.67
N ARG A 214 16.77 -17.31 -5.84
CA ARG A 214 17.44 -17.15 -7.14
C ARG A 214 18.25 -15.85 -7.22
N ASN A 215 19.28 -15.77 -6.39
CA ASN A 215 20.11 -14.59 -6.21
C ASN A 215 21.00 -14.27 -7.42
N ASP A 216 21.27 -15.27 -8.26
CA ASP A 216 22.08 -15.20 -9.48
C ASP A 216 21.35 -14.51 -10.65
N GLU A 217 20.01 -14.60 -10.69
CA GLU A 217 19.18 -13.98 -11.71
C GLU A 217 18.00 -13.19 -11.10
N PRO A 218 18.25 -12.09 -10.35
CA PRO A 218 17.21 -11.38 -9.60
C PRO A 218 16.02 -10.97 -10.47
N GLU A 219 16.28 -10.44 -11.66
CA GLU A 219 15.26 -9.95 -12.58
C GLU A 219 14.29 -11.06 -13.06
N ARG A 220 14.72 -12.32 -12.98
CA ARG A 220 13.95 -13.51 -13.40
C ARG A 220 13.41 -14.31 -12.22
N ALA A 221 13.67 -13.91 -10.97
CA ALA A 221 13.27 -14.68 -9.78
C ALA A 221 11.75 -14.76 -9.61
N SER A 222 11.05 -13.63 -9.79
CA SER A 222 9.58 -13.60 -9.79
C SER A 222 9.04 -14.14 -11.13
N ARG A 223 8.60 -15.40 -11.13
CA ARG A 223 8.10 -16.11 -12.31
C ARG A 223 6.76 -16.80 -12.04
N PRO A 224 5.65 -16.04 -11.90
CA PRO A 224 4.33 -16.61 -11.65
C PRO A 224 3.97 -17.67 -12.70
N PHE A 225 3.37 -18.78 -12.25
CA PHE A 225 2.96 -19.93 -13.07
C PHE A 225 4.08 -20.75 -13.74
N ASP A 226 5.34 -20.31 -13.69
CA ASP A 226 6.47 -21.07 -14.20
C ASP A 226 6.70 -22.34 -13.35
N ARG A 227 7.17 -23.41 -13.99
CA ARG A 227 7.47 -24.69 -13.34
C ARG A 227 8.57 -24.53 -12.29
N ASP A 228 9.54 -23.68 -12.54
CA ASP A 228 10.77 -23.55 -11.77
C ASP A 228 10.71 -22.35 -10.79
N ARG A 229 9.48 -21.88 -10.46
CA ARG A 229 9.23 -20.88 -9.40
C ARG A 229 9.50 -21.47 -8.02
N ASP A 230 10.13 -20.70 -7.14
CA ASP A 230 10.63 -21.17 -5.83
C ASP A 230 10.20 -20.31 -4.64
N GLY A 231 9.38 -19.27 -4.88
CA GLY A 231 8.88 -18.37 -3.85
C GLY A 231 8.46 -17.02 -4.45
N PHE A 232 7.89 -16.13 -3.63
CA PHE A 232 7.65 -14.76 -4.08
C PHE A 232 8.92 -13.91 -3.91
N VAL A 233 8.96 -12.76 -4.58
CA VAL A 233 10.03 -11.77 -4.37
C VAL A 233 9.46 -10.56 -3.64
N MET A 234 9.98 -10.30 -2.44
CA MET A 234 9.52 -9.18 -1.62
C MET A 234 9.80 -7.84 -2.30
N SER A 235 8.83 -6.94 -2.26
CA SER A 235 8.95 -5.59 -2.81
C SER A 235 8.34 -4.58 -1.83
N GLU A 236 8.77 -3.32 -1.94
CA GLU A 236 8.14 -2.19 -1.27
C GLU A 236 7.46 -1.26 -2.29
N GLY A 237 6.53 -0.44 -1.83
CA GLY A 237 5.84 0.51 -2.69
C GLY A 237 4.52 0.99 -2.11
N SER A 238 3.78 1.76 -2.90
CA SER A 238 2.42 2.17 -2.61
C SER A 238 1.61 2.36 -3.89
N GLY A 239 0.32 2.03 -3.79
CA GLY A 239 -0.71 2.37 -4.76
C GLY A 239 -1.91 2.95 -4.03
N VAL A 240 -2.36 4.13 -4.46
CA VAL A 240 -3.54 4.83 -3.91
C VAL A 240 -4.42 5.28 -5.07
N VAL A 241 -5.72 5.14 -4.91
CA VAL A 241 -6.73 5.61 -5.86
C VAL A 241 -7.71 6.56 -5.17
N VAL A 242 -8.26 7.48 -5.95
CA VAL A 242 -9.42 8.29 -5.54
C VAL A 242 -10.67 7.56 -5.96
N VAL A 243 -11.40 7.05 -4.97
CA VAL A 243 -12.68 6.36 -5.12
C VAL A 243 -13.78 7.38 -4.86
N GLU A 244 -14.72 7.53 -5.78
CA GLU A 244 -15.64 8.67 -5.78
C GLU A 244 -17.04 8.26 -6.22
N GLU A 245 -18.06 8.87 -5.62
CA GLU A 245 -19.44 8.70 -6.09
C GLU A 245 -19.61 9.32 -7.48
N LEU A 246 -20.34 8.64 -8.36
CA LEU A 246 -20.44 8.96 -9.78
C LEU A 246 -21.04 10.35 -10.05
N GLU A 247 -22.16 10.70 -9.44
CA GLU A 247 -22.80 12.00 -9.69
C GLU A 247 -21.96 13.13 -9.12
N HIS A 248 -21.37 12.93 -7.94
CA HIS A 248 -20.37 13.83 -7.38
C HIS A 248 -19.18 14.06 -8.32
N ALA A 249 -18.63 12.98 -8.91
CA ALA A 249 -17.55 13.07 -9.89
C ALA A 249 -17.98 13.82 -11.17
N ARG A 250 -19.22 13.61 -11.63
CA ARG A 250 -19.79 14.28 -12.81
C ARG A 250 -20.00 15.77 -12.57
N GLU A 251 -20.53 16.16 -11.42
CA GLU A 251 -20.80 17.56 -11.05
C GLU A 251 -19.54 18.43 -11.10
N ARG A 252 -18.38 17.87 -10.73
CA ARG A 252 -17.09 18.56 -10.82
C ARG A 252 -16.33 18.33 -12.14
N GLY A 253 -16.92 17.61 -13.11
CA GLY A 253 -16.28 17.33 -14.40
C GLY A 253 -15.03 16.44 -14.30
N ALA A 254 -15.00 15.50 -13.37
CA ALA A 254 -13.85 14.64 -13.14
C ALA A 254 -13.54 13.75 -14.35
N LYS A 255 -12.26 13.46 -14.57
CA LYS A 255 -11.84 12.33 -15.39
C LYS A 255 -12.25 11.04 -14.67
N ILE A 256 -12.91 10.14 -15.39
CA ILE A 256 -13.33 8.83 -14.86
C ILE A 256 -12.51 7.76 -15.57
N TYR A 257 -11.74 6.97 -14.81
CA TYR A 257 -10.94 5.86 -15.34
C TYR A 257 -11.78 4.61 -15.55
N CYS A 258 -12.54 4.24 -14.53
CA CYS A 258 -13.41 3.08 -14.54
C CYS A 258 -14.48 3.19 -13.44
N GLU A 259 -15.48 2.32 -13.52
CA GLU A 259 -16.45 2.08 -12.44
C GLU A 259 -16.04 0.83 -11.67
N ILE A 260 -16.18 0.88 -10.34
CA ILE A 260 -16.07 -0.31 -9.48
C ILE A 260 -17.46 -0.94 -9.39
N THR A 261 -17.63 -2.06 -10.07
CA THR A 261 -18.93 -2.75 -10.18
C THR A 261 -19.14 -3.84 -9.15
N GLY A 262 -18.09 -4.31 -8.48
CA GLY A 262 -18.21 -5.37 -7.48
C GLY A 262 -16.99 -5.54 -6.59
N TYR A 263 -17.22 -6.17 -5.44
CA TYR A 263 -16.22 -6.46 -4.43
C TYR A 263 -16.63 -7.70 -3.61
N GLY A 264 -15.83 -8.75 -3.72
CA GLY A 264 -16.03 -10.02 -3.05
C GLY A 264 -14.89 -10.32 -2.07
N VAL A 265 -15.24 -10.88 -0.91
CA VAL A 265 -14.31 -11.33 0.12
C VAL A 265 -14.75 -12.69 0.62
N SER A 266 -13.80 -13.58 0.83
CA SER A 266 -14.00 -14.89 1.44
C SER A 266 -12.85 -15.19 2.40
N ALA A 267 -12.96 -16.30 3.12
CA ALA A 267 -11.88 -16.88 3.87
C ALA A 267 -11.77 -18.36 3.52
N ASP A 268 -10.53 -18.83 3.38
CA ASP A 268 -10.25 -20.24 3.09
C ASP A 268 -10.56 -21.15 4.29
N ALA A 269 -10.39 -20.64 5.52
CA ALA A 269 -10.55 -21.40 6.77
C ALA A 269 -9.79 -22.75 6.77
N TYR A 270 -8.58 -22.76 6.19
CA TYR A 270 -7.83 -23.99 5.89
C TYR A 270 -6.48 -24.07 6.62
N HIS A 271 -5.55 -23.16 6.33
CA HIS A 271 -4.22 -23.13 6.92
C HIS A 271 -3.75 -21.69 7.09
N MET A 272 -2.81 -21.44 8.00
CA MET A 272 -2.34 -20.09 8.33
C MET A 272 -1.68 -19.37 7.14
N THR A 273 -0.94 -20.11 6.30
CA THR A 273 -0.14 -19.55 5.21
C THR A 273 -0.28 -20.28 3.88
N ALA A 274 -0.92 -21.44 3.86
CA ALA A 274 -1.05 -22.25 2.65
C ALA A 274 -2.51 -22.15 2.16
N PRO A 275 -2.74 -21.92 0.86
CA PRO A 275 -4.08 -21.94 0.31
C PRO A 275 -4.63 -23.37 0.25
N PRO A 276 -5.96 -23.56 0.22
CA PRO A 276 -6.57 -24.86 -0.01
C PRO A 276 -6.22 -25.37 -1.43
N PRO A 277 -5.98 -26.69 -1.62
CA PRO A 277 -5.54 -27.23 -2.91
C PRO A 277 -6.50 -27.01 -4.08
N ASP A 278 -7.80 -26.88 -3.80
CA ASP A 278 -8.86 -26.68 -4.79
C ASP A 278 -9.13 -25.19 -5.09
N GLY A 279 -8.50 -24.27 -4.34
CA GLY A 279 -8.70 -22.84 -4.50
C GLY A 279 -10.13 -22.36 -4.21
N GLU A 280 -10.92 -23.12 -3.45
CA GLU A 280 -12.36 -22.88 -3.25
C GLU A 280 -12.65 -21.48 -2.70
N GLY A 281 -11.89 -21.02 -1.70
CA GLY A 281 -12.07 -19.71 -1.10
C GLY A 281 -11.83 -18.59 -2.11
N ALA A 282 -10.74 -18.66 -2.89
CA ALA A 282 -10.48 -17.70 -3.97
C ALA A 282 -11.60 -17.71 -5.03
N ALA A 283 -12.11 -18.88 -5.41
CA ALA A 283 -13.23 -19.01 -6.34
C ALA A 283 -14.52 -18.34 -5.79
N ARG A 284 -14.83 -18.52 -4.50
CA ARG A 284 -15.93 -17.82 -3.84
C ARG A 284 -15.77 -16.31 -3.84
N ALA A 285 -14.57 -15.79 -3.54
CA ALA A 285 -14.32 -14.35 -3.56
C ALA A 285 -14.57 -13.76 -4.95
N MET A 286 -14.09 -14.43 -6.02
CA MET A 286 -14.36 -14.00 -7.40
C MET A 286 -15.85 -14.06 -7.74
N LYS A 287 -16.56 -15.12 -7.35
CA LYS A 287 -18.00 -15.27 -7.59
C LYS A 287 -18.86 -14.21 -6.89
N LEU A 288 -18.43 -13.74 -5.72
CA LEU A 288 -19.11 -12.66 -4.99
C LEU A 288 -18.85 -11.28 -5.62
N ALA A 289 -17.75 -11.12 -6.35
CA ALA A 289 -17.37 -9.87 -6.99
C ALA A 289 -18.00 -9.67 -8.38
N LEU A 290 -18.34 -10.76 -9.06
CA LEU A 290 -19.02 -10.78 -10.37
C LEU A 290 -20.53 -10.65 -10.23
#